data_AF-A0A1B8EWA6-F1
#
_entry.id   AF-A0A1B8EWA6-F1
#
_cell.length_a   1.000
_cell.length_b   1.000
_cell.length_c   1.000
_cell.angle_alpha   90.00
_cell.angle_beta   90.00
_cell.angle_gamma   90.00
#
_symmetry.space_group_name_H-M   'P 1'
#
loop_
_entity.id
_entity.type
_entity.pdbx_description
1 polymer ?
#
loop_
_entity_poly.entity_id
_entity_poly.type
_entity_poly.pdbx_seq_one_letter_code
_entity_poly.pdbx_strand_id
1 'polypeptide(L)'
;MYSQPTPTGPTGPIEPTTPTLLRPITPIPTTFQGVEQGLQRWKDRVPEAFSSPSRQSYSNWATGAAQVLATGQLQQLDLQAVRQQVKNSKKKRGGRGRLQRGGELRASEAHELQAQKAELQAQKLAASEARKLKQAENRAQKLAASEARKLKQAENRALKQLQRAQIDARKQERARKTSLAQLTELGLPIPLELEDPINHLEDDFESQYESASE
;
A
#
# COMPACT_ATOMS: atom_id res chain seq x y z
N MET A 1 6.59 79.83 27.79
CA MET A 1 8.04 80.05 27.57
C MET A 1 8.58 78.90 26.73
N TYR A 2 9.47 79.24 25.78
CA TYR A 2 9.93 78.42 24.66
C TYR A 2 10.77 77.20 25.06
N SER A 3 10.67 76.12 24.27
CA SER A 3 11.83 75.37 23.74
C SER A 3 11.38 74.34 22.70
N GLN A 4 11.74 74.57 21.45
CA GLN A 4 11.98 73.50 20.47
C GLN A 4 13.48 73.19 20.51
N PRO A 5 13.89 71.96 20.14
CA PRO A 5 14.83 71.91 19.03
C PRO A 5 14.49 70.83 17.99
N THR A 6 15.08 71.09 16.83
CA THR A 6 14.82 70.60 15.48
C THR A 6 15.59 69.28 15.17
N PRO A 7 15.72 68.82 13.90
CA PRO A 7 15.54 67.42 13.48
C PRO A 7 16.85 66.63 13.29
N THR A 8 16.77 65.30 13.11
CA THR A 8 17.90 64.51 12.57
C THR A 8 17.42 63.48 11.54
N GLY A 9 17.67 63.79 10.27
CA GLY A 9 18.26 62.85 9.32
C GLY A 9 17.33 61.86 8.57
N PRO A 10 17.61 61.58 7.28
CA PRO A 10 16.72 60.87 6.39
C PRO A 10 16.90 59.35 6.53
N THR A 11 15.81 58.60 6.74
CA THR A 11 15.80 57.18 6.37
C THR A 11 15.29 57.12 4.94
N GLY A 12 16.16 56.67 4.04
CA GLY A 12 15.94 56.66 2.61
C GLY A 12 14.69 55.87 2.18
N PRO A 13 14.28 56.00 0.91
CA PRO A 13 13.20 55.18 0.37
C PRO A 13 13.60 53.72 0.50
N ILE A 14 12.85 52.98 1.31
CA ILE A 14 12.88 51.52 1.32
C ILE A 14 12.37 51.10 -0.05
N GLU A 15 13.27 50.75 -0.96
CA GLU A 15 12.91 50.12 -2.22
C GLU A 15 12.01 48.90 -1.90
N PRO A 16 10.83 48.76 -2.52
CA PRO A 16 10.14 47.49 -2.47
C PRO A 16 11.03 46.48 -3.18
N THR A 17 11.63 45.57 -2.41
CA THR A 17 12.36 44.42 -2.96
C THR A 17 11.39 43.63 -3.83
N THR A 18 11.41 43.92 -5.12
CA THR A 18 10.70 43.16 -6.14
C THR A 18 11.36 41.79 -6.15
N PRO A 19 10.67 40.70 -5.80
CA PRO A 19 11.25 39.38 -5.97
C PRO A 19 11.40 39.16 -7.48
N THR A 20 12.63 39.26 -7.96
CA THR A 20 13.03 38.82 -9.30
C THR A 20 12.65 37.34 -9.40
N LEU A 21 11.51 37.05 -10.05
CA LEU A 21 11.08 35.69 -10.35
C LEU A 21 12.00 35.10 -11.43
N LEU A 22 13.16 34.62 -10.98
CA LEU A 22 14.06 33.78 -11.75
C LEU A 22 13.41 32.40 -11.90
N ARG A 23 12.67 32.24 -13.01
CA ARG A 23 12.13 30.98 -13.56
C ARG A 23 11.07 30.26 -12.70
N PRO A 24 10.05 29.65 -13.32
CA PRO A 24 9.15 28.77 -12.60
C PRO A 24 9.94 27.58 -12.04
N ILE A 25 10.02 27.46 -10.71
CA ILE A 25 10.66 26.34 -9.99
C ILE A 25 9.97 25.00 -10.31
N THR A 26 8.75 25.05 -10.85
CA THR A 26 8.03 23.90 -11.42
C THR A 26 7.42 24.31 -12.77
N PRO A 27 7.65 23.54 -13.86
CA PRO A 27 6.99 23.81 -15.13
C PRO A 27 5.47 23.70 -14.97
N ILE A 28 4.72 24.54 -15.69
CA ILE A 28 3.25 24.42 -15.75
C ILE A 28 2.94 23.05 -16.35
N PRO A 29 2.20 22.18 -15.64
CA PRO A 29 1.89 20.86 -16.17
C PRO A 29 1.01 21.00 -17.42
N THR A 30 1.47 20.44 -18.54
CA THR A 30 0.74 20.43 -19.82
C THR A 30 0.01 19.10 -20.06
N THR A 31 0.15 18.14 -19.15
CA THR A 31 -0.44 16.81 -19.24
C THR A 31 -1.22 16.50 -17.97
N PHE A 32 -2.29 15.70 -18.08
CA PHE A 32 -3.07 15.26 -16.93
C PHE A 32 -2.21 14.57 -15.87
N GLN A 33 -1.28 13.71 -16.30
CA GLN A 33 -0.33 13.04 -15.42
C GLN A 33 0.56 14.03 -14.65
N GLY A 34 1.00 15.11 -15.28
CA GLY A 34 1.79 16.16 -14.63
C GLY A 34 0.99 16.90 -13.55
N VAL A 35 -0.31 17.15 -13.81
CA VAL A 35 -1.21 17.75 -12.82
C VAL A 35 -1.45 16.80 -11.65
N GLU A 36 -1.72 15.51 -11.90
CA GLU A 36 -1.95 14.50 -10.85
C GLU A 36 -0.74 14.31 -9.95
N GLN A 37 0.46 14.19 -10.53
CA GLN A 37 1.70 14.07 -9.78
C GLN A 37 1.98 15.31 -8.94
N GLY A 38 1.72 16.50 -9.50
CA GLY A 38 1.81 17.76 -8.76
C GLY A 38 0.83 17.82 -7.60
N LEU A 39 -0.43 17.47 -7.85
CA LEU A 39 -1.49 17.45 -6.85
C LEU A 39 -1.16 16.48 -5.72
N GLN A 40 -0.69 15.27 -6.03
CA GLN A 40 -0.28 14.28 -5.03
C GLN A 40 0.93 14.75 -4.22
N ARG A 41 1.94 15.34 -4.87
CA ARG A 41 3.13 15.87 -4.21
C ARG A 41 2.80 16.99 -3.22
N TRP A 42 1.86 17.86 -3.57
CA TRP A 42 1.50 19.01 -2.75
C TRP A 42 0.42 18.70 -1.71
N LYS A 43 -0.41 17.68 -1.96
CA LYS A 43 -1.46 17.24 -1.03
C LYS A 43 -0.94 16.95 0.37
N ASP A 44 0.26 16.39 0.49
CA ASP A 44 0.86 16.04 1.78
C ASP A 44 1.79 17.15 2.34
N ARG A 45 2.33 18.03 1.48
CA ARG A 45 3.31 19.06 1.84
C ARG A 45 2.71 20.40 2.25
N VAL A 46 1.60 20.80 1.62
CA VAL A 46 0.94 22.09 1.85
C VAL A 46 0.15 22.15 3.18
N PRO A 47 -0.56 21.09 3.63
CA PRO A 47 -1.42 21.20 4.80
C PRO A 47 -0.67 21.33 6.14
N GLU A 48 0.64 21.07 6.17
CA GLU A 48 1.46 21.15 7.39
C GLU A 48 1.52 22.58 7.95
N ALA A 49 1.50 23.59 7.08
CA ALA A 49 1.51 25.01 7.44
C ALA A 49 0.10 25.61 7.70
N PHE A 50 -0.98 24.84 7.50
CA PHE A 50 -2.36 25.33 7.63
C PHE A 50 -2.99 25.00 8.98
N SER A 51 -3.84 25.91 9.46
CA SER A 51 -4.73 25.67 10.60
C SER A 51 -5.75 24.57 10.28
N SER A 52 -6.30 23.93 11.32
CA SER A 52 -7.18 22.76 11.18
C SER A 52 -8.37 22.96 10.20
N PRO A 53 -9.12 24.08 10.24
CA PRO A 53 -10.22 24.32 9.29
C PRO A 53 -9.73 24.48 7.83
N SER A 54 -8.63 25.21 7.64
CA SER A 54 -8.05 25.44 6.31
C SER A 54 -7.41 24.18 5.73
N ARG A 55 -6.82 23.34 6.58
CA ARG A 55 -6.30 22.00 6.23
C ARG A 55 -7.42 21.11 5.70
N GLN A 56 -8.58 21.09 6.38
CA GLN A 56 -9.72 20.29 5.95
C GLN A 56 -10.31 20.80 4.63
N SER A 57 -10.45 22.12 4.48
CA SER A 57 -10.92 22.75 3.23
C SER A 57 -10.01 22.42 2.05
N TYR A 58 -8.69 22.52 2.24
CA TYR A 58 -7.70 22.17 1.23
C TYR A 58 -7.75 20.67 0.86
N SER A 59 -7.88 19.78 1.84
CA SER A 59 -7.98 18.33 1.61
C SER A 59 -9.21 17.97 0.78
N ASN A 60 -10.35 18.60 1.08
CA ASN A 60 -11.60 18.43 0.33
C ASN A 60 -11.44 18.94 -1.11
N TRP A 61 -10.87 20.13 -1.30
CA TRP A 61 -10.60 20.69 -2.62
C TRP A 61 -9.65 19.82 -3.44
N ALA A 62 -8.53 19.38 -2.85
CA ALA A 62 -7.55 18.54 -3.54
C ALA A 62 -8.15 17.19 -3.95
N THR A 63 -9.03 16.62 -3.12
CA THR A 63 -9.75 15.38 -3.42
C THR A 63 -10.77 15.58 -4.55
N GLY A 64 -11.54 16.67 -4.52
CA GLY A 64 -12.46 17.02 -5.61
C GLY A 64 -11.74 17.30 -6.93
N ALA A 65 -10.62 18.03 -6.89
CA ALA A 65 -9.80 18.29 -8.07
C ALA A 65 -9.27 17.00 -8.71
N ALA A 66 -8.82 16.04 -7.90
CA ALA A 66 -8.39 14.73 -8.40
C ALA A 66 -9.53 13.96 -9.10
N GLN A 67 -10.75 14.00 -8.54
CA GLN A 67 -11.92 13.36 -9.15
C GLN A 67 -12.28 14.02 -10.49
N VAL A 68 -12.33 15.35 -10.54
CA VAL A 68 -12.63 16.09 -11.78
C VAL A 68 -11.58 15.79 -12.86
N LEU A 69 -10.29 15.72 -12.51
CA LEU A 69 -9.22 15.35 -13.45
C LEU A 69 -9.40 13.94 -14.01
N ALA A 70 -9.71 12.96 -13.15
CA ALA A 70 -9.97 11.59 -13.58
C ALA A 70 -11.17 11.51 -14.54
N THR A 71 -12.25 12.27 -14.28
CA THR A 71 -13.40 12.34 -15.20
C THR A 71 -13.02 12.99 -16.54
N GLY A 72 -12.15 14.00 -16.54
CA GLY A 72 -11.64 14.63 -17.76
C GLY A 72 -10.78 13.69 -18.60
N GLN A 73 -9.91 12.88 -17.96
CA GLN A 73 -9.15 11.83 -18.64
C GLN A 73 -10.07 10.79 -19.29
N LEU A 74 -11.09 10.33 -18.57
CA LEU A 74 -12.07 9.38 -19.09
C LEU A 74 -12.79 9.94 -20.32
N GLN A 75 -13.26 11.18 -20.25
CA GLN A 75 -13.90 11.85 -21.39
C GLN A 75 -12.95 11.98 -22.59
N GLN A 76 -11.67 12.27 -22.37
CA GLN A 76 -10.69 12.33 -23.46
C GLN A 76 -10.50 10.96 -24.13
N LEU A 77 -10.46 9.88 -23.34
CA LEU A 77 -10.37 8.52 -23.86
C LEU A 77 -11.63 8.14 -24.64
N ASP A 78 -12.82 8.48 -24.14
CA ASP A 78 -14.08 8.25 -24.84
C ASP A 78 -14.12 8.99 -26.18
N LEU A 79 -13.70 10.26 -26.21
CA LEU A 79 -13.59 11.03 -27.45
C LEU A 79 -12.59 10.40 -28.43
N GLN A 80 -11.47 9.87 -27.95
CA GLN A 80 -10.52 9.15 -28.78
C GLN A 80 -11.11 7.84 -29.32
N ALA A 81 -11.82 7.08 -28.48
CA ALA A 81 -12.48 5.84 -28.87
C ALA A 81 -13.55 6.10 -29.93
N VAL A 82 -14.40 7.11 -29.74
CA VAL A 82 -15.41 7.54 -30.72
C VAL A 82 -14.75 7.97 -32.03
N ARG A 83 -13.70 8.81 -31.97
CA ARG A 83 -12.94 9.22 -33.17
C ARG A 83 -12.33 8.02 -33.89
N GLN A 84 -11.79 7.06 -33.16
CA GLN A 84 -11.20 5.86 -33.74
C GLN A 84 -12.26 4.95 -34.35
N GLN A 85 -13.41 4.78 -33.70
CA GLN A 85 -14.55 4.05 -34.23
C GLN A 85 -15.07 4.69 -35.52
N VAL A 86 -15.20 6.02 -35.56
CA VAL A 86 -15.60 6.76 -36.77
C VAL A 86 -14.56 6.55 -37.88
N LYS A 87 -13.25 6.67 -37.59
CA LYS A 87 -12.18 6.39 -38.55
C LYS A 87 -12.24 4.95 -39.08
N ASN A 88 -12.43 3.97 -38.20
CA ASN A 88 -12.54 2.56 -38.56
C ASN A 88 -13.82 2.26 -39.37
N SER A 89 -14.93 2.94 -39.07
CA SER A 89 -16.19 2.82 -39.82
C SER A 89 -16.06 3.39 -41.25
N LYS A 90 -15.29 4.48 -41.42
CA LYS A 90 -14.95 5.02 -42.74
C LYS A 90 -14.06 4.04 -43.52
N LYS A 91 -13.12 3.37 -42.85
CA LYS A 91 -12.26 2.34 -43.47
C LYS A 91 -13.02 1.04 -43.81
N LYS A 92 -14.09 0.70 -43.07
CA LYS A 92 -14.91 -0.51 -43.30
C LYS A 92 -15.93 -0.41 -44.45
N ARG A 93 -15.90 0.64 -45.28
CA ARG A 93 -16.72 0.75 -46.50
C ARG A 93 -16.00 0.36 -47.81
N GLY A 94 -14.73 -0.04 -47.75
CA GLY A 94 -14.04 -0.69 -48.87
C GLY A 94 -13.78 -2.14 -48.51
N GLY A 95 -14.61 -3.07 -49.00
CA GLY A 95 -14.44 -4.48 -48.71
C GLY A 95 -15.62 -5.17 -48.03
N ARG A 96 -16.87 -4.80 -48.37
CA ARG A 96 -17.69 -5.90 -48.89
C ARG A 96 -17.00 -6.29 -50.19
N GLY A 97 -15.99 -7.16 -50.08
CA GLY A 97 -15.76 -8.11 -51.12
C GLY A 97 -17.12 -8.74 -51.28
N ARG A 98 -17.88 -8.29 -52.28
CA ARG A 98 -18.71 -9.25 -52.98
C ARG A 98 -17.67 -10.32 -53.28
N LEU A 99 -17.76 -11.47 -52.59
CA LEU A 99 -17.31 -12.70 -53.19
C LEU A 99 -17.82 -12.57 -54.60
N GLN A 100 -16.89 -12.44 -55.55
CA GLN A 100 -17.21 -12.35 -56.95
C GLN A 100 -18.29 -13.41 -57.14
N ARG A 101 -19.52 -13.03 -57.51
CA ARG A 101 -20.53 -14.05 -57.83
C ARG A 101 -19.92 -14.77 -59.03
N GLY A 102 -19.35 -15.96 -58.78
CA GLY A 102 -18.56 -16.71 -59.76
C GLY A 102 -17.05 -16.85 -59.50
N GLY A 103 -16.49 -16.41 -58.37
CA GLY A 103 -15.14 -16.83 -57.98
C GLY A 103 -15.20 -18.26 -57.43
N GLU A 104 -14.54 -19.21 -58.08
CA GLU A 104 -14.50 -20.62 -57.64
C GLU A 104 -13.76 -20.72 -56.30
N LEU A 105 -14.51 -20.63 -55.19
CA LEU A 105 -14.07 -21.18 -53.90
C LEU A 105 -14.04 -22.69 -54.09
N ARG A 106 -12.84 -23.22 -54.38
CA ARG A 106 -12.63 -24.66 -54.46
C ARG A 106 -13.09 -25.24 -53.13
N ALA A 107 -13.98 -26.25 -53.13
CA ALA A 107 -14.56 -26.80 -51.90
C ALA A 107 -13.50 -27.17 -50.84
N SER A 108 -12.30 -27.55 -51.29
CA SER A 108 -11.11 -27.75 -50.46
C SER A 108 -10.74 -26.54 -49.59
N GLU A 109 -10.70 -25.33 -50.14
CA GLU A 109 -10.32 -24.10 -49.42
C GLU A 109 -11.39 -23.71 -48.38
N ALA A 110 -12.67 -23.96 -48.69
CA ALA A 110 -13.76 -23.72 -47.74
C ALA A 110 -13.66 -24.65 -46.52
N HIS A 111 -13.33 -25.92 -46.74
CA HIS A 111 -13.08 -26.89 -45.67
C HIS A 111 -11.83 -26.56 -44.86
N GLU A 112 -10.73 -26.13 -45.49
CA GLU A 112 -9.52 -25.68 -44.79
C GLU A 112 -9.78 -24.48 -43.89
N LEU A 113 -10.50 -23.46 -44.39
CA LEU A 113 -10.86 -22.29 -43.58
C LEU A 113 -11.77 -22.64 -42.40
N GLN A 114 -12.64 -23.63 -42.56
CA GLN A 114 -13.49 -24.12 -41.47
C GLN A 114 -12.65 -24.89 -40.44
N ALA A 115 -11.72 -25.74 -40.88
CA ALA A 115 -10.79 -26.48 -40.01
C ALA A 115 -9.91 -25.53 -39.20
N GLN A 116 -9.31 -24.52 -39.82
CA GLN A 116 -8.48 -23.52 -39.13
C GLN A 116 -9.27 -22.72 -38.08
N LYS A 117 -10.54 -22.39 -38.37
CA LYS A 117 -11.41 -21.71 -37.39
C LYS A 117 -11.73 -22.62 -36.21
N ALA A 118 -12.00 -23.90 -36.46
CA ALA A 118 -12.27 -24.88 -35.40
C ALA A 118 -11.03 -25.09 -34.52
N GLU A 119 -9.84 -25.21 -35.13
CA GLU A 119 -8.57 -25.33 -34.40
C GLU A 119 -8.29 -24.09 -33.54
N LEU A 120 -8.45 -22.89 -34.10
CA LEU A 120 -8.25 -21.65 -33.36
C LEU A 120 -9.27 -21.47 -32.22
N GLN A 121 -10.50 -21.97 -32.38
CA GLN A 121 -11.48 -21.99 -31.29
C GLN A 121 -11.09 -22.99 -30.21
N ALA A 122 -10.66 -24.20 -30.58
CA ALA A 122 -10.16 -25.20 -29.63
C ALA A 122 -8.96 -24.67 -28.84
N GLN A 123 -8.01 -24.01 -29.50
CA GLN A 123 -6.85 -23.39 -28.84
C GLN A 123 -7.27 -22.30 -27.85
N LYS A 124 -8.24 -21.46 -28.21
CA LYS A 124 -8.77 -20.41 -27.31
C LYS A 124 -9.43 -21.00 -26.07
N LEU A 125 -10.19 -22.07 -26.23
CA LEU A 125 -10.82 -22.77 -25.11
C LEU A 125 -9.74 -23.37 -24.20
N ALA A 126 -8.79 -24.12 -24.76
CA ALA A 126 -7.68 -24.70 -24.02
C ALA A 126 -6.84 -23.63 -23.28
N ALA A 127 -6.52 -22.52 -23.93
CA ALA A 127 -5.80 -21.41 -23.31
C ALA A 127 -6.59 -20.76 -22.16
N SER A 128 -7.92 -20.66 -22.30
CA SER A 128 -8.79 -20.11 -21.25
C SER A 128 -8.86 -21.03 -20.03
N GLU A 129 -8.90 -22.35 -20.25
CA GLU A 129 -8.90 -23.37 -19.19
C GLU A 129 -7.55 -23.40 -18.48
N ALA A 130 -6.44 -23.44 -19.22
CA ALA A 130 -5.09 -23.38 -18.66
C ALA A 130 -4.89 -22.10 -17.82
N ARG A 131 -5.42 -20.96 -18.26
CA ARG A 131 -5.37 -19.71 -17.49
C ARG A 131 -6.17 -19.80 -16.18
N LYS A 132 -7.37 -20.41 -16.20
CA LYS A 132 -8.19 -20.61 -15.00
C LYS A 132 -7.52 -21.54 -14.01
N LEU A 133 -6.93 -22.65 -14.48
CA LEU A 133 -6.19 -23.59 -13.64
C LEU A 133 -4.99 -22.90 -12.97
N LYS A 134 -4.15 -22.22 -13.75
CA LYS A 134 -3.02 -21.45 -13.21
C LYS A 134 -3.46 -20.39 -12.21
N GLN A 135 -4.60 -19.73 -12.44
CA GLN A 135 -5.13 -18.76 -11.49
C GLN A 135 -5.60 -19.41 -10.18
N ALA A 136 -6.23 -20.59 -10.26
CA ALA A 136 -6.66 -21.36 -9.09
C ALA A 136 -5.46 -21.84 -8.27
N GLU A 137 -4.43 -22.38 -8.91
CA GLU A 137 -3.18 -22.81 -8.25
C GLU A 137 -2.51 -21.65 -7.50
N ASN A 138 -2.35 -20.49 -8.16
CA ASN A 138 -1.77 -19.32 -7.54
C ASN A 138 -2.60 -18.80 -6.35
N ARG A 139 -3.93 -18.92 -6.40
CA ARG A 139 -4.80 -18.56 -5.28
C ARG A 139 -4.64 -19.53 -4.12
N ALA A 140 -4.61 -20.83 -4.40
CA ALA A 140 -4.39 -21.87 -3.39
C ALA A 140 -3.04 -21.69 -2.70
N GLN A 141 -1.96 -21.43 -3.45
CA GLN A 141 -0.64 -21.18 -2.90
C GLN A 141 -0.60 -19.94 -1.99
N LYS A 142 -1.29 -18.86 -2.38
CA LYS A 142 -1.38 -17.64 -1.55
C LYS A 142 -2.13 -17.88 -0.25
N LEU A 143 -3.22 -18.65 -0.28
CA LEU A 143 -3.98 -19.00 0.91
C LEU A 143 -3.12 -19.84 1.86
N ALA A 144 -2.50 -20.91 1.37
CA ALA A 144 -1.61 -21.76 2.15
C ALA A 144 -0.44 -20.97 2.79
N ALA A 145 0.20 -20.08 2.02
CA ALA A 145 1.27 -19.23 2.54
C ALA A 145 0.77 -18.25 3.63
N SER A 146 -0.45 -17.72 3.47
CA SER A 146 -1.05 -16.83 4.46
C SER A 146 -1.41 -17.53 5.77
N GLU A 147 -1.89 -18.78 5.69
CA GLU A 147 -2.21 -19.62 6.83
C GLU A 147 -0.94 -20.03 7.58
N ALA A 148 0.08 -20.51 6.86
CA ALA A 148 1.38 -20.82 7.44
C ALA A 148 2.01 -19.62 8.17
N ARG A 149 1.87 -18.41 7.61
CA ARG A 149 2.35 -17.18 8.25
C ARG A 149 1.60 -16.86 9.54
N LYS A 150 0.27 -17.06 9.57
CA LYS A 150 -0.55 -16.83 10.78
C LYS A 150 -0.20 -17.83 11.88
N LEU A 151 -0.03 -19.11 11.54
CA LEU A 151 0.37 -20.15 12.49
C LEU A 151 1.74 -19.83 13.11
N LYS A 152 2.75 -19.57 12.27
CA LYS A 152 4.08 -19.19 12.74
C LYS A 152 4.06 -17.92 13.59
N GLN A 153 3.21 -16.96 13.25
CA GLN A 153 3.06 -15.74 14.06
C GLN A 153 2.43 -16.05 15.43
N ALA A 154 1.44 -16.92 15.49
CA ALA A 154 0.80 -17.36 16.74
C ALA A 154 1.79 -18.12 17.63
N GLU A 155 2.54 -19.07 17.07
CA GLU A 155 3.60 -19.82 17.77
C GLU A 155 4.64 -18.87 18.37
N ASN A 156 5.18 -17.95 17.57
CA ASN A 156 6.18 -17.00 18.05
C ASN A 156 5.64 -16.05 19.13
N ARG A 157 4.33 -15.72 19.09
CA ARG A 157 3.69 -14.94 20.16
C ARG A 157 3.58 -15.75 21.44
N ALA A 158 3.16 -17.01 21.35
CA ALA A 158 3.07 -17.92 22.49
C ALA A 158 4.44 -18.14 23.14
N LEU A 159 5.48 -18.39 22.34
CA LEU A 159 6.85 -18.55 22.84
C LEU A 159 7.35 -17.30 23.57
N LYS A 160 7.08 -16.10 23.03
CA LYS A 160 7.44 -14.84 23.70
C LYS A 160 6.66 -14.61 24.99
N GLN A 161 5.39 -15.01 25.03
CA GLN A 161 4.59 -14.92 26.26
C GLN A 161 5.13 -15.86 27.33
N LEU A 162 5.49 -17.09 26.96
CA LEU A 162 6.10 -18.07 27.86
C LEU A 162 7.44 -17.55 28.40
N GLN A 163 8.31 -17.04 27.54
CA GLN A 163 9.59 -16.45 27.96
C GLN A 163 9.41 -15.27 28.92
N ARG A 164 8.42 -14.40 28.67
CA ARG A 164 8.10 -13.29 29.58
C ARG A 164 7.61 -13.79 30.93
N ALA A 165 6.66 -14.73 30.94
CA ALA A 165 6.14 -15.33 32.16
C ALA A 165 7.25 -15.99 32.99
N GLN A 166 8.19 -16.68 32.35
CA GLN A 166 9.36 -17.27 33.02
C GLN A 166 10.26 -16.20 33.66
N ILE A 167 10.54 -15.11 32.94
CA ILE A 167 11.35 -14.00 33.47
C ILE A 167 10.64 -13.35 34.67
N ASP A 168 9.33 -13.14 34.57
CA ASP A 168 8.55 -12.50 35.62
C ASP A 168 8.44 -13.42 36.86
N ALA A 169 8.25 -14.73 36.68
CA ALA A 169 8.30 -15.70 37.76
C ALA A 169 9.66 -15.70 38.48
N ARG A 170 10.78 -15.68 37.72
CA ARG A 170 12.14 -15.58 38.30
C ARG A 170 12.34 -14.28 39.09
N LYS A 171 11.78 -13.16 38.63
CA LYS A 171 11.84 -11.88 39.35
C LYS A 171 11.02 -11.92 40.64
N GLN A 172 9.82 -12.49 40.59
CA GLN A 172 8.96 -12.65 41.76
C GLN A 172 9.62 -13.56 42.79
N GLU A 173 10.22 -14.68 42.38
CA GLU A 173 10.90 -15.59 43.32
C GLU A 173 12.13 -14.92 43.96
N ARG A 174 12.89 -14.11 43.20
CA ARG A 174 13.96 -13.29 43.77
C ARG A 174 13.43 -12.32 44.81
N ALA A 175 12.33 -11.62 44.52
CA ALA A 175 11.71 -10.70 45.47
C ALA A 175 11.20 -11.42 46.73
N ARG A 176 10.57 -12.60 46.57
CA ARG A 176 10.15 -13.47 47.69
C ARG A 176 11.36 -13.80 48.58
N LYS A 177 12.44 -14.33 48.00
CA LYS A 177 13.67 -14.67 48.72
C LYS A 177 14.29 -13.46 49.44
N THR A 178 14.33 -12.29 48.81
CA THR A 178 14.83 -11.06 49.44
C THR A 178 13.96 -10.66 50.63
N SER A 179 12.64 -10.72 50.52
CA SER A 179 11.72 -10.40 51.63
C SER A 179 11.82 -11.39 52.80
N LEU A 180 11.94 -12.69 52.51
CA LEU A 180 12.16 -13.72 53.53
C LEU A 180 13.47 -13.50 54.28
N ALA A 181 14.54 -13.15 53.57
CA ALA A 181 15.84 -12.85 54.19
C ALA A 181 15.72 -11.67 55.17
N GLN A 182 15.01 -10.60 54.80
CA GLN A 182 14.77 -9.45 55.67
C GLN A 182 13.93 -9.79 56.90
N LEU A 183 12.85 -10.57 56.74
CA LEU A 183 12.01 -11.00 57.87
C LEU A 183 12.78 -11.90 58.84
N THR A 184 13.61 -12.79 58.30
CA THR A 184 14.48 -13.67 59.10
C THR A 184 15.51 -12.85 59.87
N GLU A 185 16.14 -11.85 59.23
CA GLU A 185 17.12 -10.95 59.87
C GLU A 185 16.49 -10.12 60.99
N LEU A 186 15.24 -9.67 60.82
CA LEU A 186 14.48 -8.93 61.84
C LEU A 186 13.82 -9.83 62.90
N GLY A 187 13.94 -11.16 62.78
CA GLY A 187 13.32 -12.13 63.69
C GLY A 187 11.79 -12.12 63.68
N LEU A 188 11.17 -11.66 62.59
CA LEU A 188 9.72 -11.55 62.44
C LEU A 188 9.13 -12.87 61.92
N PRO A 189 7.90 -13.24 62.33
CA PRO A 189 7.23 -14.42 61.81
C PRO A 189 6.97 -14.29 60.31
N ILE A 190 7.21 -15.38 59.56
CA ILE A 190 7.03 -15.43 58.11
C ILE A 190 5.53 -15.53 57.79
N PRO A 191 4.99 -14.66 56.91
CA PRO A 191 3.61 -14.77 56.43
C PRO A 191 3.42 -16.01 55.55
N LEU A 192 2.26 -16.68 55.67
CA LEU A 192 1.90 -17.88 54.88
C LEU A 192 2.00 -17.66 53.35
N GLU A 193 1.77 -16.44 52.86
CA GLU A 193 1.84 -16.14 51.42
C GLU A 193 3.26 -16.25 50.83
N LEU A 194 4.29 -16.22 51.69
CA LEU A 194 5.69 -16.30 51.28
C LEU A 194 6.28 -17.69 51.53
N GLU A 195 5.53 -18.62 52.11
CA GLU A 195 6.00 -19.98 52.45
C GLU A 195 6.22 -20.83 51.18
N ASP A 196 5.30 -20.73 50.23
CA ASP A 196 5.35 -21.51 49.00
C ASP A 196 6.36 -20.95 47.97
N PRO A 197 7.28 -21.77 47.44
CA PRO A 197 8.12 -21.40 46.31
C PRO A 197 7.27 -21.16 45.06
N ILE A 198 7.62 -20.14 44.27
CA ILE A 198 6.98 -19.96 42.97
C ILE A 198 7.50 -21.04 42.02
N ASN A 199 6.68 -22.07 41.76
CA ASN A 199 7.01 -23.18 40.87
C ASN A 199 7.44 -22.68 39.48
N HIS A 200 8.71 -22.89 39.16
CA HIS A 200 9.23 -22.71 37.80
C HIS A 200 8.96 -23.97 36.96
N LEU A 201 8.42 -23.78 35.76
CA LEU A 201 8.08 -24.87 34.83
C LEU A 201 9.31 -25.56 34.21
N GLU A 202 10.52 -25.38 34.74
CA GLU A 202 11.76 -25.87 34.13
C GLU A 202 12.19 -27.27 34.60
N ASP A 203 11.67 -27.79 35.72
CA ASP A 203 12.11 -29.09 36.25
C ASP A 203 11.75 -30.30 35.34
N ASP A 204 10.86 -30.14 34.36
CA ASP A 204 10.43 -31.22 33.45
C ASP A 204 11.00 -31.14 32.02
N PHE A 205 11.75 -30.10 31.64
CA PHE A 205 12.15 -29.87 30.23
C PHE A 205 13.64 -30.05 29.92
N GLU A 206 14.51 -30.20 30.93
CA GLU A 206 15.95 -30.33 30.71
C GLU A 206 16.37 -31.73 30.21
N SER A 207 15.44 -32.70 30.13
CA SER A 207 15.77 -34.11 29.81
C SER A 207 15.43 -34.59 28.38
N GLN A 208 14.97 -33.72 27.46
CA GLN A 208 14.42 -34.20 26.16
C GLN A 208 15.16 -33.74 24.89
N TYR A 209 16.29 -33.03 25.01
CA TYR A 209 17.07 -32.57 23.85
C TYR A 209 18.42 -33.28 23.64
N GLU A 210 18.63 -34.45 24.26
CA GLU A 210 19.90 -35.21 24.19
C GLU A 210 19.73 -36.62 23.58
N SER A 211 18.78 -36.81 22.66
CA SER A 211 18.58 -38.14 22.02
C SER A 211 18.25 -38.10 20.52
N ALA A 212 18.61 -37.03 19.80
CA ALA A 212 18.39 -36.93 18.35
C ALA A 212 19.69 -36.90 17.52
N SER A 213 20.78 -37.45 18.06
CA SER A 213 22.08 -37.54 17.38
C SER A 213 22.68 -38.94 17.53
N GLU A 214 22.12 -39.93 16.82
CA GLU A 214 22.81 -41.17 16.40
C GLU A 214 22.20 -41.69 15.09
#